data_AF-A0A1U7LNB8-F1
#
_entry.id   AF-A0A1U7LNB8-F1
#
_cell.length_a   1.000
_cell.length_b   1.000
_cell.length_c   1.000
_cell.angle_alpha   90.00
_cell.angle_beta   90.00
_cell.angle_gamma   90.00
#
_symmetry.space_group_name_H-M   'P 1'
#
loop_
_entity.id
_entity.type
_entity.pdbx_description
1 polymer ?
#
loop_
_entity_poly.entity_id
_entity_poly.type
_entity_poly.pdbx_seq_one_letter_code
_entity_poly.pdbx_strand_id
1 'polypeptide(L)'
;MSFGFTPRKSADKDPLGWNAEWENYVLEIHQKSQAHPELRPDLTAPTFEAFNSQGSITTTKQMKMDLLRIQNDLRGFVKEKSLGRIKSKWGQIPVSNRKLLLATAIGEVEVIGLNYLVGKRIICPELQVNSLIPTSGFCRILERYIQISSEPIITSNAIVDQFLGLPFSEEYRDEHTGGVMFVDQSLTSRSFYITLFLLLALHRLYGQKLPVPVFQNLEAIENDDVEIKKFMETLGPDQREKFQEYMEQYAANNKKKCLVCQKTDVKLMDCGRCKEASGVSTSYCSKECQKKDWSAHRVACGKPANASVD
;
A
#
# COMPACT_ATOMS: atom_id res chain seq x y z
N MET A 1 -22.21 1.19 2.87
CA MET A 1 -22.15 0.28 1.69
C MET A 1 -21.44 -1.04 2.04
N SER A 2 -21.95 -2.21 1.62
CA SER A 2 -21.18 -3.46 1.75
C SER A 2 -20.14 -3.54 0.64
N PHE A 3 -18.85 -3.43 0.97
CA PHE A 3 -17.76 -3.80 0.07
C PHE A 3 -17.80 -5.33 -0.09
N GLY A 4 -18.66 -5.84 -0.98
CA GLY A 4 -18.80 -7.26 -1.24
C GLY A 4 -17.48 -7.83 -1.76
N PHE A 5 -16.69 -8.43 -0.88
CA PHE A 5 -15.49 -9.18 -1.23
C PHE A 5 -15.91 -10.57 -1.69
N THR A 6 -16.36 -10.70 -2.93
CA THR A 6 -16.33 -12.01 -3.59
C THR A 6 -14.90 -12.54 -3.63
N PRO A 7 -14.66 -13.87 -3.48
CA PRO A 7 -13.32 -14.43 -3.53
C PRO A 7 -12.68 -14.11 -4.88
N ARG A 8 -11.79 -13.11 -4.90
CA ARG A 8 -11.12 -12.67 -6.13
C ARG A 8 -10.11 -13.73 -6.54
N LYS A 9 -9.86 -13.85 -7.85
CA LYS A 9 -8.70 -14.59 -8.36
C LYS A 9 -7.45 -14.11 -7.63
N SER A 10 -6.58 -15.05 -7.26
CA SER A 10 -5.36 -14.68 -6.55
C SER A 10 -4.36 -14.02 -7.50
N ALA A 11 -3.80 -12.87 -7.08
CA ALA A 11 -2.91 -12.05 -7.91
C ALA A 11 -1.63 -12.79 -8.33
N ASP A 12 -1.22 -13.82 -7.60
CA ASP A 12 -0.08 -14.69 -7.92
C ASP A 12 -0.38 -15.71 -9.04
N LYS A 13 -1.64 -16.13 -9.19
CA LYS A 13 -2.06 -17.15 -10.16
C LYS A 13 -2.50 -16.57 -11.49
N ASP A 14 -3.27 -15.49 -11.46
CA ASP A 14 -3.77 -14.79 -12.66
C ASP A 14 -3.75 -13.27 -12.42
N PRO A 15 -2.57 -12.62 -12.48
CA PRO A 15 -2.44 -11.19 -12.19
C PRO A 15 -3.32 -10.33 -13.11
N LEU A 16 -3.48 -10.73 -14.37
CA LEU A 16 -4.24 -9.97 -15.37
C LEU A 16 -5.75 -10.09 -15.14
N GLY A 17 -6.26 -11.30 -14.90
CA GLY A 17 -7.67 -11.50 -14.58
C GLY A 17 -8.05 -10.84 -13.25
N TRP A 18 -7.22 -11.00 -12.23
CA TRP A 18 -7.38 -10.30 -10.94
C TRP A 18 -7.42 -8.78 -11.10
N ASN A 19 -6.51 -8.22 -11.91
CA ASN A 19 -6.48 -6.79 -12.17
C ASN A 19 -7.70 -6.29 -12.95
N ALA A 20 -8.15 -7.05 -13.96
CA ALA A 20 -9.30 -6.68 -14.78
C ALA A 20 -10.60 -6.64 -13.98
N GLU A 21 -10.82 -7.63 -13.10
CA GLU A 21 -11.96 -7.64 -12.17
C GLU A 21 -11.98 -6.38 -11.29
N TRP A 22 -10.80 -5.98 -10.79
CA TRP A 22 -10.65 -4.79 -9.98
C TRP A 22 -10.92 -3.49 -10.77
N GLU A 23 -10.42 -3.37 -12.00
CA GLU A 23 -10.62 -2.16 -12.81
C GLU A 23 -12.10 -1.95 -13.14
N ASN A 24 -12.83 -3.02 -13.46
CA ASN A 24 -14.28 -2.96 -13.68
C ASN A 24 -15.01 -2.46 -12.42
N TYR A 25 -14.64 -3.00 -11.25
CA TYR A 25 -15.22 -2.58 -9.98
C TYR A 25 -14.98 -1.10 -9.67
N VAL A 26 -13.77 -0.59 -9.90
CA VAL A 26 -13.46 0.83 -9.67
C VAL A 26 -14.16 1.75 -10.66
N LEU A 27 -14.25 1.35 -11.93
CA LEU A 27 -15.03 2.09 -12.91
C LEU A 27 -16.49 2.22 -12.49
N GLU A 28 -17.10 1.14 -12.00
CA GLU A 28 -18.47 1.19 -11.49
C GLU A 28 -18.62 2.16 -10.31
N ILE A 29 -17.67 2.14 -9.36
CA ILE A 29 -17.72 3.04 -8.20
C ILE A 29 -17.56 4.49 -8.63
N HIS A 30 -16.57 4.79 -9.47
CA HIS A 30 -16.30 6.17 -9.92
C HIS A 30 -17.41 6.70 -10.84
N GLN A 31 -18.07 5.85 -11.62
CA GLN A 31 -19.23 6.23 -12.42
C GLN A 31 -20.48 6.48 -11.57
N LYS A 32 -20.70 5.65 -10.53
CA LYS A 32 -21.80 5.82 -9.58
C LYS A 32 -21.57 7.00 -8.63
N SER A 33 -20.31 7.34 -8.36
CA SER A 33 -19.94 8.53 -7.58
C SER A 33 -20.02 9.79 -8.45
N GLN A 34 -21.21 10.14 -8.95
CA GLN A 34 -21.50 11.56 -9.10
C GLN A 34 -21.39 12.17 -7.71
N ALA A 35 -20.74 13.34 -7.57
CA ALA A 35 -20.47 14.00 -6.30
C ALA A 35 -21.66 13.90 -5.33
N HIS A 36 -21.59 12.94 -4.43
CA HIS A 36 -22.54 12.77 -3.37
C HIS A 36 -21.78 13.11 -2.10
N PRO A 37 -21.96 14.31 -1.53
CA PRO A 37 -21.65 14.57 -0.12
C PRO A 37 -22.21 13.46 0.78
N GLU A 38 -23.29 12.84 0.30
CA GLU A 38 -24.09 11.75 0.85
C GLU A 38 -23.52 10.35 0.54
N LEU A 39 -22.31 10.22 -0.03
CA LEU A 39 -21.56 8.96 -0.07
C LEU A 39 -20.65 8.78 1.15
N ARG A 40 -20.73 9.72 2.11
CA ARG A 40 -20.25 9.53 3.48
C ARG A 40 -21.34 9.63 4.56
N PRO A 41 -22.58 9.15 4.34
CA PRO A 41 -23.57 9.16 5.43
C PRO A 41 -23.15 8.19 6.54
N ASP A 42 -22.22 7.27 6.23
CA ASP A 42 -21.68 6.23 7.09
C ASP A 42 -20.59 6.76 8.04
N LEU A 43 -19.94 7.91 7.76
CA LEU A 43 -18.94 8.49 8.67
C LEU A 43 -19.64 9.48 9.60
N THR A 44 -20.01 8.99 10.78
CA THR A 44 -20.67 9.81 11.80
C THR A 44 -19.67 10.78 12.42
N ALA A 45 -20.14 11.84 13.08
CA ALA A 45 -19.27 12.74 13.85
C ALA A 45 -18.28 12.00 14.79
N PRO A 46 -18.69 10.92 15.51
CA PRO A 46 -17.76 10.07 16.27
C PRO A 46 -16.61 9.48 15.46
N THR A 47 -16.84 9.11 14.19
CA THR A 47 -15.78 8.58 13.34
C THR A 47 -14.76 9.66 12.98
N PHE A 48 -15.21 10.89 12.71
CA PHE A 48 -14.30 12.01 12.49
C PHE A 48 -13.53 12.40 13.74
N GLU A 49 -14.17 12.37 14.91
CA GLU A 49 -13.49 12.60 16.19
C GLU A 49 -12.35 11.60 16.45
N ALA A 50 -12.52 10.33 16.06
CA ALA A 50 -11.47 9.32 16.16
C ALA A 50 -10.21 9.70 15.34
N PHE A 51 -10.37 10.33 14.17
CA PHE A 51 -9.25 10.83 13.36
C PHE A 51 -8.54 12.04 13.95
N ASN A 52 -9.19 12.76 14.89
CA ASN A 52 -8.57 13.85 15.63
C ASN A 52 -7.81 13.39 16.88
N SER A 53 -7.75 12.07 17.12
CA SER A 53 -6.96 11.51 18.22
C SER A 53 -5.46 11.76 18.02
N GLN A 54 -4.73 11.88 19.13
CA GLN A 54 -3.27 12.01 19.10
C GLN A 54 -2.61 10.81 18.37
N GLY A 55 -3.16 9.61 18.50
CA GLY A 55 -2.73 8.41 17.78
C GLY A 55 -2.84 8.56 16.26
N SER A 56 -3.98 9.06 15.77
CA SER A 56 -4.20 9.33 14.34
C SER A 56 -3.28 10.41 13.78
N ILE A 57 -3.06 11.49 14.54
CA ILE A 57 -2.12 12.56 14.16
C ILE A 57 -0.69 12.02 14.05
N THR A 58 -0.28 11.22 15.04
CA THR A 58 1.07 10.63 15.10
C THR A 58 1.26 9.63 13.95
N THR A 59 0.26 8.80 13.69
CA THR A 59 0.23 7.86 12.56
C THR A 59 0.33 8.58 11.22
N THR A 60 -0.44 9.66 11.02
CA THR A 60 -0.40 10.43 9.78
C THR A 60 0.97 11.09 9.56
N LYS A 61 1.56 11.63 10.63
CA LYS A 61 2.93 12.17 10.58
C LYS A 61 3.96 11.09 10.22
N GLN A 62 3.86 9.90 10.84
CA GLN A 62 4.73 8.77 10.52
C GLN A 62 4.58 8.33 9.06
N MET A 63 3.35 8.20 8.57
CA MET A 63 3.07 7.88 7.16
C MET A 63 3.69 8.89 6.20
N LYS A 64 3.68 10.18 6.53
CA LYS A 64 4.32 11.23 5.72
C LYS A 64 5.84 11.11 5.69
N MET A 65 6.46 10.79 6.83
CA MET A 65 7.91 10.53 6.89
C MET A 65 8.29 9.29 6.08
N ASP A 66 7.52 8.22 6.19
CA ASP A 66 7.75 7.00 5.42
C ASP A 66 7.51 7.22 3.92
N LEU A 67 6.49 8.01 3.54
CA LEU A 67 6.24 8.44 2.17
C LEU A 67 7.44 9.20 1.60
N LEU A 68 8.00 10.14 2.37
CA LEU A 68 9.17 10.89 1.94
C LEU A 68 10.39 9.97 1.74
N ARG A 69 10.59 9.01 2.65
CA ARG A 69 11.66 8.00 2.54
C ARG A 69 11.53 7.19 1.24
N ILE A 70 10.37 6.61 0.97
CA ILE A 70 10.19 5.80 -0.25
C ILE A 70 10.25 6.64 -1.53
N GLN A 71 9.86 7.91 -1.49
CA GLN A 71 10.07 8.83 -2.61
C GLN A 71 11.55 9.15 -2.83
N ASN A 72 12.36 9.25 -1.77
CA ASN A 72 13.81 9.35 -1.89
C ASN A 72 14.42 8.11 -2.52
N ASP A 73 13.98 6.91 -2.13
CA ASP A 73 14.43 5.65 -2.74
C ASP A 73 14.08 5.60 -4.23
N LEU A 74 12.84 5.98 -4.58
CA LEU A 74 12.40 6.08 -5.97
C LEU A 74 13.26 7.07 -6.77
N ARG A 75 13.55 8.25 -6.21
CA ARG A 75 14.45 9.24 -6.82
C ARG A 75 15.86 8.69 -7.00
N GLY A 76 16.40 8.02 -5.99
CA GLY A 76 17.71 7.37 -6.03
C GLY A 76 17.80 6.35 -7.17
N PHE A 77 16.78 5.49 -7.29
CA PHE A 77 16.67 4.52 -8.37
C PHE A 77 16.64 5.19 -9.75
N VAL A 78 15.79 6.21 -9.92
CA VAL A 78 15.67 6.91 -11.22
C VAL A 78 16.92 7.69 -11.56
N LYS A 79 17.62 8.26 -10.58
CA LYS A 79 18.92 8.92 -10.76
C LYS A 79 19.97 7.92 -11.24
N GLU A 80 20.06 6.76 -10.60
CA GLU A 80 21.01 5.70 -10.95
C GLU A 80 20.77 5.18 -12.38
N LYS A 81 19.51 4.89 -12.72
CA LYS A 81 19.15 4.32 -14.03
C LYS A 81 18.99 5.36 -15.12
N SER A 82 18.83 6.65 -14.81
CA SER A 82 18.40 7.73 -15.70
C SER A 82 16.99 7.54 -16.27
N LEU A 83 16.16 8.58 -16.15
CA LEU A 83 14.80 8.61 -16.69
C LEU A 83 14.74 8.32 -18.20
N GLY A 84 15.74 8.78 -18.97
CA GLY A 84 15.82 8.52 -20.41
C GLY A 84 15.99 7.03 -20.73
N ARG A 85 16.82 6.31 -19.97
CA ARG A 85 17.00 4.87 -20.14
C ARG A 85 15.77 4.10 -19.68
N ILE A 86 15.10 4.54 -18.62
CA ILE A 86 13.83 3.97 -18.16
C ILE A 86 12.77 4.08 -19.27
N LYS A 87 12.57 5.28 -19.84
CA LYS A 87 11.63 5.52 -20.96
C LYS A 87 11.93 4.63 -22.17
N SER A 88 13.20 4.56 -22.56
CA SER A 88 13.65 3.72 -23.68
C SER A 88 13.36 2.24 -23.43
N LYS A 89 13.78 1.72 -22.26
CA LYS A 89 13.56 0.32 -21.86
C LYS A 89 12.07 -0.02 -21.77
N TRP A 90 11.26 0.87 -21.18
CA TRP A 90 9.80 0.73 -21.16
C TRP A 90 9.23 0.62 -22.57
N GLY A 91 9.64 1.52 -23.47
CA GLY A 91 9.24 1.55 -24.88
C GLY A 91 9.59 0.29 -25.69
N GLN A 92 10.62 -0.45 -25.29
CA GLN A 92 11.05 -1.69 -25.95
C GLN A 92 10.29 -2.93 -25.49
N ILE A 93 9.61 -2.88 -24.33
CA ILE A 93 8.88 -4.04 -23.80
C ILE A 93 7.58 -4.25 -24.59
N PRO A 94 7.25 -5.48 -25.02
CA PRO A 94 5.95 -5.79 -25.63
C PRO A 94 4.78 -5.38 -24.74
N VAL A 95 3.68 -4.93 -25.33
CA VAL A 95 2.49 -4.46 -24.59
C VAL A 95 1.96 -5.51 -23.60
N SER A 96 1.92 -6.79 -23.99
CA SER A 96 1.52 -7.90 -23.10
C SER A 96 2.41 -7.99 -21.85
N ASN A 97 3.72 -7.84 -22.03
CA ASN A 97 4.68 -7.89 -20.93
C ASN A 97 4.57 -6.66 -20.03
N ARG A 98 4.26 -5.47 -20.59
CA ARG A 98 3.96 -4.28 -19.77
C ARG A 98 2.74 -4.51 -18.89
N LYS A 99 1.64 -5.04 -19.47
CA LYS A 99 0.43 -5.38 -18.72
C LYS A 99 0.73 -6.31 -17.55
N LEU A 100 1.44 -7.40 -17.82
CA LEU A 100 1.79 -8.39 -16.80
C LEU A 100 2.67 -7.77 -15.71
N LEU A 101 3.70 -6.99 -16.09
CA LEU A 101 4.58 -6.31 -15.15
C LEU A 101 3.81 -5.39 -14.21
N LEU A 102 2.93 -4.54 -14.76
CA LEU A 102 2.15 -3.58 -13.98
C LEU A 102 1.17 -4.29 -13.06
N ALA A 103 0.41 -5.27 -13.56
CA ALA A 103 -0.53 -6.04 -12.76
C ALA A 103 0.18 -6.78 -11.61
N THR A 104 1.37 -7.34 -11.88
CA THR A 104 2.17 -8.00 -10.84
C THR A 104 2.68 -7.01 -9.80
N ALA A 105 3.17 -5.84 -10.22
CA ALA A 105 3.63 -4.81 -9.29
C ALA A 105 2.49 -4.32 -8.38
N ILE A 106 1.28 -4.15 -8.91
CA ILE A 106 0.09 -3.82 -8.12
C ILE A 106 -0.23 -4.95 -7.14
N GLY A 107 -0.22 -6.21 -7.58
CA GLY A 107 -0.45 -7.37 -6.71
C GLY A 107 0.56 -7.44 -5.55
N GLU A 108 1.82 -7.08 -5.80
CA GLU A 108 2.83 -6.98 -4.75
C GLU A 108 2.54 -5.88 -3.73
N VAL A 109 2.06 -4.70 -4.15
CA VAL A 109 1.64 -3.65 -3.19
C VAL A 109 0.58 -4.19 -2.23
N GLU A 110 -0.41 -4.92 -2.75
CA GLU A 110 -1.51 -5.47 -1.95
C GLU A 110 -1.04 -6.56 -0.97
N VAL A 111 -0.01 -7.34 -1.36
CA VAL A 111 0.56 -8.40 -0.52
C VAL A 111 1.50 -7.87 0.56
N ILE A 112 2.10 -6.68 0.37
CA ILE A 112 2.98 -6.06 1.38
C ILE A 112 2.21 -5.81 2.71
N GLY A 113 0.88 -5.72 2.67
CA GLY A 113 0.05 -5.85 3.87
C GLY A 113 0.20 -4.72 4.88
N LEU A 114 0.64 -3.53 4.44
CA LEU A 114 0.65 -2.35 5.33
C LEU A 114 -0.80 -1.96 5.63
N ASN A 115 -1.16 -1.89 6.91
CA ASN A 115 -2.52 -1.61 7.37
C ASN A 115 -3.13 -0.38 6.65
N TYR A 116 -2.35 0.67 6.43
CA TYR A 116 -2.82 1.90 5.80
C TYR A 116 -2.88 1.85 4.26
N LEU A 117 -2.48 0.75 3.61
CA LEU A 117 -2.58 0.54 2.15
C LEU A 117 -3.72 -0.38 1.75
N VAL A 118 -4.22 -1.22 2.66
CA VAL A 118 -5.28 -2.18 2.36
C VAL A 118 -6.50 -1.46 1.80
N GLY A 119 -6.94 -1.87 0.61
CA GLY A 119 -8.09 -1.26 -0.07
C GLY A 119 -7.85 0.15 -0.63
N LYS A 120 -6.70 0.79 -0.39
CA LYS A 120 -6.41 2.14 -0.87
C LYS A 120 -6.20 2.23 -2.37
N ARG A 121 -6.06 1.09 -3.04
CA ARG A 121 -6.06 1.06 -4.51
C ARG A 121 -7.29 1.75 -5.09
N ILE A 122 -8.45 1.70 -4.42
CA ILE A 122 -9.72 2.30 -4.89
C ILE A 122 -9.63 3.81 -5.13
N ILE A 123 -8.75 4.49 -4.39
CA ILE A 123 -8.46 5.92 -4.53
C ILE A 123 -7.25 6.18 -5.43
N CYS A 124 -6.80 5.19 -6.20
CA CYS A 124 -5.67 5.31 -7.15
C CYS A 124 -6.13 5.11 -8.61
N PRO A 125 -7.06 5.94 -9.14
CA PRO A 125 -7.56 5.78 -10.51
C PRO A 125 -6.46 5.86 -11.58
N GLU A 126 -5.31 6.48 -11.28
CA GLU A 126 -4.17 6.52 -12.19
C GLU A 126 -3.53 5.17 -12.45
N LEU A 127 -3.76 4.19 -11.58
CA LEU A 127 -3.12 2.87 -11.65
C LEU A 127 -3.92 1.86 -12.49
N GLN A 128 -4.81 2.34 -13.35
CA GLN A 128 -5.42 1.51 -14.39
C GLN A 128 -4.35 1.09 -15.40
N VAL A 129 -4.10 -0.21 -15.51
CA VAL A 129 -3.06 -0.81 -16.36
C VAL A 129 -3.18 -0.32 -17.80
N ASN A 130 -4.40 -0.26 -18.34
CA ASN A 130 -4.62 0.20 -19.71
C ASN A 130 -4.19 1.67 -19.92
N SER A 131 -4.36 2.51 -18.91
CA SER A 131 -3.94 3.93 -18.92
C SER A 131 -2.41 4.09 -18.79
N LEU A 132 -1.71 3.08 -18.26
CA LEU A 132 -0.27 3.08 -18.04
C LEU A 132 0.54 2.48 -19.20
N ILE A 133 -0.05 1.64 -20.03
CA ILE A 133 0.61 0.95 -21.15
C ILE A 133 1.29 1.91 -22.14
N PRO A 134 0.63 3.00 -22.59
CA PRO A 134 1.29 3.95 -23.48
C PRO A 134 2.61 4.40 -22.85
N THR A 135 3.65 4.61 -23.67
CA THR A 135 4.97 4.98 -23.15
C THR A 135 4.92 6.24 -22.28
N SER A 136 4.00 7.16 -22.61
CA SER A 136 3.75 8.38 -21.82
C SER A 136 2.99 8.12 -20.52
N GLY A 137 2.16 7.08 -20.41
CA GLY A 137 1.29 6.84 -19.26
C GLY A 137 2.08 6.59 -17.96
N PHE A 138 2.80 5.47 -17.91
CA PHE A 138 3.67 5.11 -16.78
C PHE A 138 4.71 6.20 -16.47
N CYS A 139 5.43 6.68 -17.50
CA CYS A 139 6.50 7.65 -17.30
C CYS A 139 6.00 9.01 -16.82
N ARG A 140 4.81 9.46 -17.22
CA ARG A 140 4.21 10.71 -16.75
C ARG A 140 3.90 10.66 -15.25
N ILE A 141 3.43 9.53 -14.74
CA ILE A 141 3.20 9.39 -13.29
C ILE A 141 4.55 9.37 -12.57
N LEU A 142 5.52 8.60 -13.09
CA LEU A 142 6.86 8.54 -12.52
C LEU A 142 7.48 9.94 -12.37
N GLU A 143 7.41 10.76 -13.42
CA GLU A 143 7.92 12.14 -13.43
C GLU A 143 7.33 13.02 -12.33
N ARG A 144 6.05 12.84 -11.98
CA ARG A 144 5.40 13.60 -10.89
C ARG A 144 5.98 13.22 -9.53
N TYR A 145 6.31 11.95 -9.32
CA TYR A 145 6.73 11.44 -8.00
C TYR A 145 8.24 11.47 -7.76
N ILE A 146 9.05 11.80 -8.77
CA ILE A 146 10.51 11.96 -8.64
C ILE A 146 10.97 13.40 -8.51
N GLN A 147 10.06 14.36 -8.36
CA GLN A 147 10.42 15.76 -8.15
C GLN A 147 11.26 15.89 -6.86
N ILE A 148 12.24 16.79 -6.87
CA ILE A 148 13.04 17.07 -5.67
C ILE A 148 12.19 17.89 -4.73
N SER A 149 12.00 17.41 -3.50
CA SER A 149 11.21 18.07 -2.47
C SER A 149 11.74 17.67 -1.10
N SER A 150 11.74 18.62 -0.15
CA SER A 150 11.98 18.34 1.27
C SER A 150 10.76 17.71 1.96
N GLU A 151 9.58 17.88 1.38
CA GLU A 151 8.30 17.35 1.85
C GLU A 151 7.80 16.21 0.94
N PRO A 152 6.97 15.29 1.45
CA PRO A 152 6.39 14.25 0.62
C PRO A 152 5.50 14.84 -0.48
N ILE A 153 5.66 14.34 -1.71
CA ILE A 153 4.83 14.72 -2.85
C ILE A 153 3.48 14.04 -2.71
N ILE A 154 2.44 14.85 -2.52
CA ILE A 154 1.04 14.43 -2.54
C ILE A 154 0.39 15.03 -3.78
N THR A 155 -0.02 14.19 -4.72
CA THR A 155 -0.61 14.66 -5.98
C THR A 155 -2.13 14.74 -5.90
N SER A 156 -2.71 15.77 -6.51
CA SER A 156 -4.16 15.88 -6.69
C SER A 156 -4.64 15.01 -7.85
N ASN A 157 -5.91 14.62 -7.81
CA ASN A 157 -6.60 13.95 -8.90
C ASN A 157 -8.07 14.33 -8.85
N ALA A 158 -8.61 14.91 -9.92
CA ALA A 158 -9.97 15.44 -9.91
C ALA A 158 -11.04 14.43 -9.44
N ILE A 159 -10.93 13.16 -9.82
CA ILE A 159 -11.88 12.12 -9.39
C ILE A 159 -11.75 11.86 -7.90
N VAL A 160 -10.52 11.76 -7.39
CA VAL A 160 -10.25 11.53 -5.97
C VAL A 160 -10.60 12.76 -5.14
N ASP A 161 -10.28 13.95 -5.62
CA ASP A 161 -10.58 15.22 -4.96
C ASP A 161 -12.09 15.39 -4.84
N GLN A 162 -12.84 15.13 -5.91
CA GLN A 162 -14.30 15.11 -5.90
C GLN A 162 -14.84 14.03 -4.93
N PHE A 163 -14.27 12.83 -4.95
CA PHE A 163 -14.63 11.73 -4.03
C PHE A 163 -14.37 12.08 -2.56
N LEU A 164 -13.31 12.86 -2.29
CA LEU A 164 -12.94 13.27 -0.93
C LEU A 164 -13.64 14.57 -0.49
N GLY A 165 -14.38 15.25 -1.38
CA GLY A 165 -15.07 16.51 -1.09
C GLY A 165 -14.16 17.73 -1.11
N LEU A 166 -13.10 17.72 -1.93
CA LEU A 166 -12.13 18.80 -2.05
C LEU A 166 -12.50 19.80 -3.18
N PRO A 167 -12.09 21.08 -3.05
CA PRO A 167 -11.47 21.68 -1.87
C PRO A 167 -12.47 21.93 -0.74
N PHE A 168 -12.01 21.86 0.51
CA PHE A 168 -12.82 22.29 1.66
C PHE A 168 -12.93 23.82 1.72
N SER A 169 -14.10 24.34 2.09
CA SER A 169 -14.25 25.73 2.53
C SER A 169 -13.48 25.98 3.83
N GLU A 170 -13.17 27.24 4.13
CA GLU A 170 -12.47 27.62 5.36
C GLU A 170 -13.32 27.26 6.60
N GLU A 171 -14.60 27.62 6.58
CA GLU A 171 -15.60 27.25 7.59
C GLU A 171 -15.63 25.73 7.87
N TYR A 172 -15.62 24.89 6.81
CA TYR A 172 -15.61 23.44 6.98
C TYR A 172 -14.35 22.96 7.69
N ARG A 173 -13.18 23.54 7.39
CA ARG A 173 -11.91 23.13 8.03
C ARG A 173 -11.92 23.41 9.52
N ASP A 174 -12.47 24.55 9.92
CA ASP A 174 -12.54 24.96 11.32
C ASP A 174 -13.51 24.08 12.11
N GLU A 175 -14.65 23.74 11.51
CA GLU A 175 -15.68 22.92 12.15
C GLU A 175 -15.36 21.40 12.13
N HIS A 176 -14.58 20.93 11.15
CA HIS A 176 -14.40 19.50 10.87
C HIS A 176 -12.93 19.07 10.81
N THR A 177 -12.15 19.44 11.83
CA THR A 177 -10.72 19.05 11.96
C THR A 177 -10.47 17.56 11.73
N GLY A 178 -11.33 16.68 12.26
CA GLY A 178 -11.27 15.23 12.02
C GLY A 178 -11.49 14.82 10.56
N GLY A 179 -12.38 15.52 9.84
CA GLY A 179 -12.59 15.32 8.40
C GLY A 179 -11.38 15.75 7.57
N VAL A 180 -10.73 16.85 7.96
CA VAL A 180 -9.47 17.30 7.35
C VAL A 180 -8.36 16.26 7.55
N MET A 181 -8.23 15.72 8.76
CA MET A 181 -7.26 14.66 9.06
C MET A 181 -7.52 13.37 8.27
N PHE A 182 -8.79 12.95 8.16
CA PHE A 182 -9.16 11.81 7.32
C PHE A 182 -8.69 12.00 5.87
N VAL A 183 -8.92 13.18 5.29
CA VAL A 183 -8.55 13.47 3.89
C VAL A 183 -7.04 13.54 3.73
N ASP A 184 -6.33 14.16 4.66
CA ASP A 184 -4.87 14.21 4.66
C ASP A 184 -4.26 12.79 4.71
N GLN A 185 -4.78 11.93 5.60
CA GLN A 185 -4.35 10.53 5.69
C GLN A 185 -4.71 9.74 4.42
N SER A 186 -5.87 9.99 3.82
CA SER A 186 -6.29 9.34 2.57
C SER A 186 -5.40 9.73 1.39
N LEU A 187 -5.08 11.01 1.24
CA LEU A 187 -4.18 11.50 0.20
C LEU A 187 -2.73 11.02 0.42
N THR A 188 -2.29 10.96 1.67
CA THR A 188 -0.97 10.44 2.05
C THR A 188 -0.87 8.95 1.72
N SER A 189 -1.82 8.12 2.18
CA SER A 189 -1.83 6.68 1.90
C SER A 189 -1.92 6.38 0.40
N ARG A 190 -2.72 7.14 -0.34
CA ARG A 190 -2.78 7.08 -1.81
C ARG A 190 -1.42 7.36 -2.45
N SER A 191 -0.76 8.45 -2.06
CA SER A 191 0.54 8.82 -2.60
C SER A 191 1.63 7.81 -2.24
N PHE A 192 1.52 7.20 -1.07
CA PHE A 192 2.34 6.05 -0.67
C PHE A 192 2.11 4.85 -1.57
N TYR A 193 0.86 4.46 -1.79
CA TYR A 193 0.50 3.35 -2.66
C TYR A 193 1.09 3.54 -4.06
N ILE A 194 0.92 4.72 -4.66
CA ILE A 194 1.43 5.04 -6.00
C ILE A 194 2.97 5.01 -6.02
N THR A 195 3.63 5.64 -5.04
CA THR A 195 5.10 5.67 -4.98
C THR A 195 5.67 4.25 -4.87
N LEU A 196 5.06 3.44 -4.00
CA LEU A 196 5.44 2.05 -3.82
C LEU A 196 5.25 1.26 -5.12
N PHE A 197 4.07 1.33 -5.73
CA PHE A 197 3.80 0.72 -7.03
C PHE A 197 4.88 1.08 -8.08
N LEU A 198 5.25 2.37 -8.20
CA LEU A 198 6.26 2.82 -9.15
C LEU A 198 7.62 2.17 -8.87
N LEU A 199 8.04 2.11 -7.60
CA LEU A 199 9.29 1.49 -7.20
C LEU A 199 9.30 -0.01 -7.53
N LEU A 200 8.23 -0.73 -7.21
CA LEU A 200 8.08 -2.16 -7.54
C LEU A 200 8.13 -2.40 -9.06
N ALA A 201 7.40 -1.59 -9.83
CA ALA A 201 7.38 -1.68 -11.29
C ALA A 201 8.77 -1.43 -11.89
N LEU A 202 9.54 -0.48 -11.34
CA LEU A 202 10.91 -0.22 -11.77
C LEU A 202 11.87 -1.37 -11.42
N HIS A 203 11.80 -1.94 -10.23
CA HIS A 203 12.62 -3.12 -9.91
C HIS A 203 12.32 -4.27 -10.87
N ARG A 204 11.04 -4.54 -11.16
CA ARG A 204 10.63 -5.55 -12.14
C ARG A 204 11.12 -5.24 -13.54
N LEU A 205 11.03 -3.98 -13.97
CA LEU A 205 11.53 -3.52 -15.26
C LEU A 205 13.01 -3.87 -15.45
N TYR A 206 13.80 -3.83 -14.37
CA TYR A 206 15.22 -4.16 -14.37
C TYR A 206 15.55 -5.58 -13.90
N GLY A 207 14.55 -6.45 -13.71
CA GLY A 207 14.75 -7.82 -13.24
C GLY A 207 15.37 -7.91 -11.83
N GLN A 208 15.25 -6.85 -11.05
CA GLN A 208 15.75 -6.79 -9.69
C GLN A 208 14.69 -7.30 -8.71
N LYS A 209 15.14 -8.02 -7.69
CA LYS A 209 14.31 -8.31 -6.52
C LYS A 209 14.12 -7.02 -5.74
N LEU A 210 12.99 -6.92 -5.05
CA LEU A 210 12.76 -5.82 -4.14
C LEU A 210 13.88 -5.76 -3.09
N PRO A 211 14.40 -4.57 -2.78
CA PRO A 211 15.07 -4.35 -1.53
C PRO A 211 14.03 -4.57 -0.43
N VAL A 212 14.08 -5.76 0.17
CA VAL A 212 13.34 -6.14 1.38
C VAL A 212 13.37 -5.05 2.47
N PRO A 213 14.46 -4.26 2.66
CA PRO A 213 14.53 -3.24 3.70
C PRO A 213 13.46 -2.14 3.71
N VAL A 214 12.87 -1.79 2.56
CA VAL A 214 11.97 -0.62 2.47
C VAL A 214 10.71 -0.78 3.34
N PHE A 215 10.34 -2.03 3.67
CA PHE A 215 9.10 -2.38 4.36
C PHE A 215 9.29 -2.78 5.81
N GLN A 216 10.54 -2.91 6.28
CA GLN A 216 10.82 -3.60 7.54
C GLN A 216 10.80 -2.69 8.77
N ASN A 217 11.04 -1.39 8.60
CA ASN A 217 10.88 -0.37 9.66
C ASN A 217 9.45 0.20 9.73
N LEU A 218 8.57 -0.25 8.84
CA LEU A 218 7.14 -0.02 8.95
C LEU A 218 6.64 -1.11 9.90
N GLU A 219 6.98 -1.01 11.18
CA GLU A 219 6.32 -1.85 12.17
C GLU A 219 4.83 -1.70 11.91
N ALA A 220 4.12 -2.83 11.85
CA ALA A 220 2.70 -2.80 12.09
C ALA A 220 2.60 -2.00 13.39
N ILE A 221 2.04 -0.80 13.32
CA ILE A 221 1.49 -0.15 14.51
C ILE A 221 0.69 -1.29 15.11
N GLU A 222 1.20 -1.91 16.18
CA GLU A 222 0.48 -2.94 16.90
C GLU A 222 -0.83 -2.25 17.14
N ASN A 223 -1.86 -2.68 16.41
CA ASN A 223 -3.12 -1.98 16.45
C ASN A 223 -3.45 -2.00 17.93
N ASP A 224 -3.44 -0.82 18.55
CA ASP A 224 -3.68 -0.75 19.96
C ASP A 224 -5.06 -1.37 20.10
N ASP A 225 -5.17 -2.55 20.70
CA ASP A 225 -6.44 -3.29 20.78
C ASP A 225 -7.52 -2.38 21.36
N VAL A 226 -7.08 -1.38 22.15
CA VAL A 226 -7.85 -0.25 22.64
C VAL A 226 -8.45 0.63 21.54
N GLU A 227 -7.69 1.05 20.53
CA GLU A 227 -8.20 1.87 19.42
C GLU A 227 -9.16 1.11 18.51
N ILE A 228 -8.85 -0.16 18.17
CA ILE A 228 -9.78 -1.01 17.41
C ILE A 228 -11.07 -1.20 18.19
N LYS A 229 -10.97 -1.48 19.50
CA LYS A 229 -12.14 -1.66 20.35
C LYS A 229 -12.98 -0.39 20.43
N LYS A 230 -12.36 0.78 20.64
CA LYS A 230 -13.05 2.08 20.62
C LYS A 230 -13.74 2.33 19.28
N PHE A 231 -13.06 2.04 18.16
CA PHE A 231 -13.67 2.18 16.84
C PHE A 231 -14.87 1.24 16.67
N MET A 232 -14.75 -0.03 17.07
CA MET A 232 -15.85 -1.00 17.05
C MET A 232 -17.04 -0.55 17.90
N GLU A 233 -16.81 0.15 19.02
CA GLU A 233 -17.87 0.70 19.86
C GLU A 233 -18.66 1.83 19.14
N THR A 234 -18.06 2.52 18.17
CA THR A 234 -18.74 3.57 17.37
C THR A 234 -19.59 3.03 16.21
N LEU A 235 -19.42 1.76 15.83
CA LEU A 235 -20.10 1.17 14.67
C LEU A 235 -21.49 0.62 15.02
N GLY A 236 -22.44 0.75 14.09
CA GLY A 236 -23.74 0.06 14.17
C GLY A 236 -23.59 -1.47 14.11
N PRO A 237 -24.60 -2.27 14.54
CA PRO A 237 -24.53 -3.73 14.55
C PRO A 237 -24.09 -4.36 13.22
N ASP A 238 -24.74 -3.98 12.11
CA ASP A 238 -24.42 -4.50 10.76
C ASP A 238 -23.02 -4.11 10.29
N GLN A 239 -22.50 -2.95 10.74
CA GLN A 239 -21.16 -2.48 10.40
C GLN A 239 -20.10 -3.23 11.22
N ARG A 240 -20.39 -3.52 12.50
CA ARG A 240 -19.52 -4.31 13.37
C ARG A 240 -19.32 -5.72 12.84
N GLU A 241 -20.40 -6.40 12.45
CA GLU A 241 -20.30 -7.76 11.88
C GLU A 241 -19.40 -7.77 10.64
N LYS A 242 -19.64 -6.87 9.69
CA LYS A 242 -18.81 -6.73 8.47
C LYS A 242 -17.36 -6.39 8.78
N PHE A 243 -17.13 -5.50 9.75
CA PHE A 243 -15.77 -5.14 10.16
C PHE A 243 -15.07 -6.32 10.83
N GLN A 244 -15.78 -7.09 11.65
CA GLN A 244 -15.24 -8.29 12.29
C GLN A 244 -14.89 -9.37 11.27
N GLU A 245 -15.78 -9.67 10.32
CA GLU A 245 -15.48 -10.58 9.20
C GLU A 245 -14.25 -10.11 8.41
N TYR A 246 -14.15 -8.81 8.13
CA TYR A 246 -12.99 -8.22 7.47
C TYR A 246 -11.71 -8.41 8.31
N MET A 247 -11.75 -8.15 9.61
CA MET A 247 -10.60 -8.32 10.51
C MET A 247 -10.19 -9.78 10.65
N GLU A 248 -11.14 -10.72 10.65
CA GLU A 248 -10.87 -12.16 10.67
C GLU A 248 -10.21 -12.62 9.36
N GLN A 249 -10.72 -12.15 8.21
CA GLN A 249 -10.09 -12.40 6.90
C GLN A 249 -8.70 -11.77 6.83
N TYR A 250 -8.55 -10.54 7.33
CA TYR A 250 -7.28 -9.84 7.41
C TYR A 250 -6.29 -10.60 8.28
N ALA A 251 -6.69 -11.03 9.46
CA ALA A 251 -5.88 -11.86 10.35
C ALA A 251 -5.54 -13.19 9.69
N ALA A 252 -6.48 -13.84 9.01
CA ALA A 252 -6.23 -15.09 8.28
C ALA A 252 -5.21 -14.91 7.15
N ASN A 253 -5.31 -13.83 6.38
CA ASN A 253 -4.41 -13.53 5.26
C ASN A 253 -3.02 -13.07 5.72
N ASN A 254 -2.93 -12.42 6.88
CA ASN A 254 -1.68 -11.91 7.47
C ASN A 254 -1.12 -12.82 8.58
N LYS A 255 -1.68 -14.01 8.78
CA LYS A 255 -1.08 -15.01 9.67
C LYS A 255 0.34 -15.26 9.22
N LYS A 256 1.29 -15.06 10.15
CA LYS A 256 2.69 -15.45 9.93
C LYS A 256 2.70 -16.89 9.42
N LYS A 257 3.47 -17.13 8.36
CA LYS A 257 3.61 -18.43 7.72
C LYS A 257 5.08 -18.79 7.60
N CYS A 258 5.39 -20.08 7.62
CA CYS A 258 6.75 -20.51 7.36
C CYS A 258 7.16 -20.09 5.95
N LEU A 259 8.31 -19.40 5.82
CA LEU A 259 8.79 -18.95 4.51
C LEU A 259 8.97 -20.10 3.50
N VAL A 260 9.35 -21.29 4.00
CA VAL A 260 9.68 -22.44 3.15
C VAL A 260 8.49 -23.33 2.83
N CYS A 261 7.71 -23.74 3.83
CA CYS A 261 6.62 -24.71 3.64
C CYS A 261 5.23 -24.07 3.72
N GLN A 262 5.14 -22.76 3.97
CA GLN A 262 3.90 -21.97 4.01
C GLN A 262 2.88 -22.37 5.10
N LYS A 263 3.24 -23.28 6.03
CA LYS A 263 2.39 -23.63 7.18
C LYS A 263 2.13 -22.43 8.10
N THR A 264 0.89 -22.29 8.55
CA THR A 264 0.39 -21.24 9.47
C THR A 264 -0.16 -21.81 10.78
N ASP A 265 -0.41 -23.12 10.83
CA ASP A 265 -1.01 -23.88 11.93
C ASP A 265 0.01 -24.40 12.95
N VAL A 266 1.24 -23.87 12.91
CA VAL A 266 2.37 -24.32 13.72
C VAL A 266 3.03 -23.13 14.40
N LYS A 267 3.60 -23.36 15.59
CA LYS A 267 4.42 -22.34 16.26
C LYS A 267 5.63 -22.02 15.39
N LEU A 268 5.69 -20.80 14.87
CA LEU A 268 6.80 -20.34 14.07
C LEU A 268 7.94 -19.83 14.95
N MET A 269 9.16 -20.08 14.51
CA MET A 269 10.39 -19.57 15.08
C MET A 269 10.94 -18.47 14.20
N ASP A 270 11.31 -17.37 14.85
CA ASP A 270 11.84 -16.18 14.22
C ASP A 270 13.37 -16.25 14.11
N CYS A 271 13.95 -15.80 12.99
CA CYS A 271 15.40 -15.68 12.89
C CYS A 271 15.90 -14.57 13.84
N GLY A 272 16.61 -14.94 14.91
CA GLY A 272 17.12 -14.00 15.91
C GLY A 272 17.97 -12.86 15.32
N ARG A 273 18.88 -13.17 14.39
CA ARG A 273 19.72 -12.15 13.74
C ARG A 273 18.93 -11.13 12.93
N CYS A 274 17.91 -11.57 12.20
CA CYS A 274 17.05 -10.64 11.46
C CYS A 274 16.21 -9.81 12.42
N LYS A 275 15.63 -10.45 13.45
CA LYS A 275 14.85 -9.75 14.46
C LYS A 275 15.68 -8.68 15.19
N GLU A 276 16.92 -8.97 15.54
CA GLU A 276 17.83 -8.03 16.20
C GLU A 276 18.35 -6.93 15.25
N ALA A 277 18.74 -7.27 14.02
CA ALA A 277 19.40 -6.32 13.13
C ALA A 277 18.43 -5.39 12.37
N SER A 278 17.23 -5.87 12.05
CA SER A 278 16.27 -5.11 11.23
C SER A 278 14.87 -5.00 11.84
N GLY A 279 14.65 -5.48 13.06
CA GLY A 279 13.32 -5.54 13.68
C GLY A 279 12.37 -6.56 13.05
N VAL A 280 12.71 -7.09 11.86
CA VAL A 280 11.86 -8.02 11.12
C VAL A 280 12.38 -9.44 11.20
N SER A 281 11.46 -10.33 11.57
CA SER A 281 11.71 -11.75 11.56
C SER A 281 11.30 -12.39 10.24
N THR A 282 12.20 -13.19 9.66
CA THR A 282 11.78 -14.32 8.83
C THR A 282 11.38 -15.49 9.73
N SER A 283 10.15 -15.96 9.57
CA SER A 283 9.57 -17.02 10.39
C SER A 283 9.65 -18.40 9.72
N TYR A 284 10.00 -19.42 10.49
CA TYR A 284 10.12 -20.81 10.04
C TYR A 284 9.38 -21.76 10.99
N CYS A 285 8.74 -22.81 10.46
CA CYS A 285 8.11 -23.81 11.33
C CYS A 285 9.12 -24.74 12.02
N SER A 286 10.33 -24.86 11.48
CA SER A 286 11.35 -25.79 11.97
C SER A 286 12.76 -25.36 11.57
N LYS A 287 13.78 -25.92 12.23
CA LYS A 287 15.20 -25.67 11.89
C LYS A 287 15.55 -26.23 10.51
N GLU A 288 14.87 -27.28 10.06
CA GLU A 288 15.05 -27.87 8.73
C GLU A 288 14.60 -26.89 7.65
N CYS A 289 13.46 -26.22 7.83
CA CYS A 289 13.02 -25.16 6.93
C CYS A 289 14.01 -23.99 6.92
N GLN A 290 14.46 -23.54 8.09
CA GLN A 290 15.48 -22.48 8.15
C GLN A 290 16.79 -22.88 7.43
N LYS A 291 17.28 -24.10 7.64
CA LYS A 291 18.48 -24.62 6.94
C LYS A 291 18.29 -24.70 5.44
N LYS A 292 17.09 -25.10 4.97
CA LYS A 292 16.76 -25.19 3.54
C LYS A 292 16.81 -23.81 2.86
N ASP A 293 16.37 -22.76 3.57
CA ASP A 293 16.43 -21.38 3.06
C ASP A 293 17.79 -20.69 3.29
N TRP A 294 18.64 -21.24 4.17
CA TRP A 294 19.84 -20.56 4.66
C TRP A 294 20.78 -20.03 3.56
N SER A 295 20.94 -20.76 2.46
CA SER A 295 21.81 -20.35 1.36
C SER A 295 21.36 -19.03 0.71
N ALA A 296 20.05 -18.81 0.59
CA ALA A 296 19.44 -17.58 0.11
C ALA A 296 19.32 -16.53 1.22
N HIS A 297 18.83 -16.94 2.40
CA HIS A 297 18.61 -16.07 3.54
C HIS A 297 19.86 -15.35 4.01
N ARG A 298 21.01 -16.05 4.09
CA ARG A 298 22.27 -15.49 4.62
C ARG A 298 22.78 -14.25 3.88
N VAL A 299 22.34 -14.05 2.63
CA VAL A 299 22.72 -12.88 1.83
C VAL A 299 22.10 -11.59 2.39
N ALA A 300 20.94 -11.70 3.03
CA ALA A 300 20.21 -10.59 3.63
C ALA A 300 20.15 -10.66 5.17
N CYS A 301 20.48 -11.81 5.77
CA CYS A 301 20.40 -12.02 7.21
C CYS A 301 21.34 -11.09 7.99
N GLY A 302 20.80 -10.37 8.99
CA GLY A 302 21.59 -9.51 9.87
C GLY A 302 22.06 -8.19 9.26
N LYS A 303 21.62 -7.84 8.05
CA LYS A 303 21.91 -6.53 7.45
C LYS A 303 20.91 -5.50 7.97
N PRO A 304 21.37 -4.38 8.57
CA PRO A 304 20.46 -3.32 8.95
C PRO A 304 19.80 -2.76 7.68
N ALA A 305 18.55 -2.34 7.79
CA ALA A 305 17.75 -1.87 6.66
C ALA A 305 18.41 -0.71 5.86
N ASN A 306 19.41 -0.04 6.45
CA ASN A 306 20.03 1.17 5.94
C ASN A 306 21.50 0.99 5.48
N ALA A 307 22.05 -0.23 5.47
CA ALA A 307 23.41 -0.44 4.95
C ALA A 307 23.37 -0.36 3.42
N SER A 308 23.74 0.80 2.88
CA SER A 308 24.02 0.98 1.45
C SER A 308 25.01 -0.07 0.97
N VAL A 309 24.73 -0.64 -0.20
CA VAL A 309 25.69 -1.49 -0.91
C VAL A 309 26.72 -0.55 -1.52
N ASP A 310 27.85 -0.38 -0.83
CA ASP A 310 29.07 0.21 -1.41
C ASP A 310 29.71 -0.76 -2.43
#